data_AF-A0A7X7ZRB5-F1
#
_entry.id   AF-A0A7X7ZRB5-F1
#
_cell.length_a   1.000
_cell.length_b   1.000
_cell.length_c   1.000
_cell.angle_alpha   90.00
_cell.angle_beta   90.00
_cell.angle_gamma   90.00
#
_symmetry.space_group_name_H-M   'P 1'
#
loop_
_entity.id
_entity.type
_entity.pdbx_description
1 polymer ?
#
loop_
_entity_poly.entity_id
_entity_poly.type
_entity_poly.pdbx_seq_one_letter_code
_entity_poly.pdbx_strand_id
1 'polypeptide(L)'
;MLTTLVALYSILVALNLLDGFSTWQVLKPNHYHRERNPVARWMFIKLGLTRGLVLAEVLWIGFISAVFFLTFTHPVWNVALLVLLCVGVLVFLRVVSGNFRAWQSIRQREELLAGKQQKEEADVGHA
;
A
#
# COMPACT_ATOMS: atom_id res chain seq x y z
N MET A 1 13.38 12.09 -22.78
CA MET A 1 12.24 12.56 -21.96
C MET A 1 11.12 11.51 -21.92
N LEU A 2 10.63 11.02 -23.07
CA LEU A 2 9.63 9.96 -23.11
C LEU A 2 10.02 8.70 -22.31
N THR A 3 11.24 8.19 -22.53
CA THR A 3 11.77 7.02 -21.79
C THR A 3 11.73 7.22 -20.28
N THR A 4 12.12 8.40 -19.79
CA THR A 4 12.08 8.78 -18.37
C THR A 4 10.65 8.82 -17.83
N LEU A 5 9.71 9.40 -18.59
CA LEU A 5 8.31 9.47 -18.20
C LEU A 5 7.68 8.07 -18.09
N VAL A 6 7.94 7.20 -19.07
CA VAL A 6 7.49 5.81 -19.05
C VAL A 6 8.09 5.05 -17.88
N ALA A 7 9.40 5.20 -17.62
CA ALA A 7 10.06 4.56 -16.49
C ALA A 7 9.48 5.00 -15.14
N LEU A 8 9.31 6.32 -14.93
CA LEU A 8 8.72 6.86 -13.69
C LEU A 8 7.26 6.42 -13.52
N TYR A 9 6.49 6.38 -14.60
CA TYR A 9 5.12 5.86 -14.58
C TYR A 9 5.10 4.37 -14.18
N SER A 10 5.94 3.53 -14.78
CA SER A 10 6.04 2.11 -14.43
C SER A 10 6.43 1.91 -12.97
N ILE A 11 7.39 2.70 -12.45
CA ILE A 11 7.77 2.67 -11.03
C ILE A 11 6.59 3.09 -10.15
N LEU A 12 5.86 4.15 -10.51
CA LEU A 12 4.72 4.63 -9.75
C LEU A 12 3.58 3.60 -9.68
N VAL A 13 3.30 2.92 -10.79
CA VAL A 13 2.30 1.83 -10.84
C VAL A 13 2.76 0.65 -9.98
N ALA A 14 4.04 0.26 -10.07
CA ALA A 14 4.58 -0.81 -9.23
C ALA A 14 4.51 -0.47 -7.73
N LEU A 15 4.80 0.78 -7.35
CA LEU A 15 4.66 1.23 -5.97
C LEU A 15 3.21 1.24 -5.50
N ASN A 16 2.24 1.56 -6.36
CA ASN A 16 0.80 1.46 -6.03
C ASN A 16 0.39 0.01 -5.73
N LEU A 17 0.84 -0.94 -6.56
CA LEU A 17 0.55 -2.36 -6.33
C LEU A 17 1.19 -2.87 -5.03
N LEU A 18 2.42 -2.46 -4.73
CA LEU A 18 3.11 -2.80 -3.48
C LEU A 18 2.40 -2.21 -2.26
N ASP A 19 1.88 -0.98 -2.38
CA ASP A 19 1.13 -0.33 -1.31
C ASP A 19 -0.14 -1.14 -0.97
N GLY A 20 -0.88 -1.53 -2.00
CA GLY A 20 -2.07 -2.35 -1.82
C GLY A 20 -1.77 -3.74 -1.25
N PHE A 21 -0.74 -4.42 -1.75
CA PHE A 21 -0.27 -5.69 -1.19
C PHE A 21 0.12 -5.57 0.30
N SER A 22 0.81 -4.48 0.67
CA SER A 22 1.19 -4.24 2.06
C SER A 22 -0.03 -3.99 2.96
N THR A 23 -1.02 -3.24 2.45
CA THR A 23 -2.29 -2.96 3.14
C THR A 23 -3.09 -4.24 3.36
N TRP A 24 -3.15 -5.11 2.36
CA TRP A 24 -3.77 -6.43 2.47
C TRP A 24 -3.16 -7.27 3.59
N GLN A 25 -1.83 -7.27 3.68
CA GLN A 25 -1.10 -8.07 4.66
C GLN A 25 -1.28 -7.53 6.10
N VAL A 26 -1.42 -6.22 6.28
CA VAL A 26 -1.61 -5.59 7.60
C VAL A 26 -3.04 -5.73 8.12
N LEU A 27 -4.06 -5.72 7.24
CA LEU A 27 -5.47 -5.76 7.66
C LEU A 27 -6.06 -7.17 7.82
N LYS A 28 -5.39 -8.20 7.29
CA LYS A 28 -5.83 -9.59 7.48
C LYS A 28 -5.68 -9.98 8.98
N PRO A 29 -6.68 -10.63 9.64
CA PRO A 29 -7.93 -11.16 9.12
C PRO A 29 -9.17 -10.39 9.62
N ASN A 30 -9.30 -9.09 9.31
CA ASN A 30 -10.43 -8.17 9.62
C ASN A 30 -10.26 -7.21 10.80
N HIS A 31 -9.06 -6.68 11.03
CA HIS A 31 -8.89 -5.56 11.96
C HIS A 31 -9.25 -4.20 11.32
N TYR A 32 -10.48 -4.06 10.81
CA TYR A 32 -10.97 -2.84 10.13
C TYR A 32 -10.89 -1.57 10.99
N HIS A 33 -10.84 -1.72 12.32
CA HIS A 33 -10.67 -0.61 13.27
C HIS A 33 -9.25 -0.01 13.27
N ARG A 34 -8.27 -0.67 12.66
CA ARG A 34 -6.88 -0.15 12.55
C ARG A 34 -6.73 0.84 11.40
N GLU A 35 -7.70 0.91 10.47
CA GLU A 35 -7.66 1.83 9.34
C GLU A 35 -8.07 3.25 9.76
N ARG A 36 -7.14 4.21 9.65
CA ARG A 36 -7.40 5.62 10.01
C ARG A 36 -8.27 6.35 9.00
N ASN A 37 -8.28 5.90 7.74
CA ASN A 37 -9.02 6.56 6.68
C ASN A 37 -10.51 6.14 6.72
N PRO A 38 -11.45 7.05 7.03
CA PRO A 38 -12.87 6.71 7.18
C PRO A 38 -13.50 6.23 5.86
N VAL A 39 -13.02 6.75 4.72
CA VAL A 39 -13.51 6.34 3.39
C VAL A 39 -13.04 4.94 3.04
N ALA A 40 -11.75 4.65 3.27
CA ALA A 40 -11.21 3.31 3.06
C ALA A 40 -11.88 2.28 3.99
N ARG A 41 -12.06 2.64 5.26
CA ARG A 41 -12.78 1.82 6.25
C ARG A 41 -14.22 1.52 5.78
N TRP A 42 -14.95 2.53 5.30
CA TRP A 42 -16.30 2.32 4.77
C TRP A 42 -16.30 1.38 3.56
N MET A 43 -15.37 1.55 2.61
CA MET A 43 -15.24 0.68 1.45
C MET A 43 -14.92 -0.78 1.85
N PHE A 44 -13.98 -0.98 2.77
CA PHE A 44 -13.60 -2.32 3.25
C PHE A 44 -14.73 -3.02 4.01
N ILE A 45 -15.51 -2.28 4.82
CA ILE A 45 -16.68 -2.81 5.51
C ILE A 45 -17.77 -3.21 4.50
N LYS A 46 -18.00 -2.38 3.47
CA LYS A 46 -19.10 -2.58 2.53
C LYS A 46 -18.82 -3.64 1.46
N LEU A 47 -17.58 -3.73 0.99
CA LEU A 47 -17.18 -4.61 -0.12
C LEU A 47 -16.39 -5.84 0.34
N GLY A 48 -15.86 -5.84 1.56
CA GLY A 48 -14.86 -6.77 2.05
C GLY A 48 -13.43 -6.29 1.74
N LEU A 49 -12.47 -6.68 2.58
CA LEU A 49 -11.08 -6.20 2.51
C LEU A 49 -10.45 -6.33 1.11
N THR A 50 -10.51 -7.52 0.53
CA THR A 50 -9.90 -7.80 -0.79
C THR A 50 -10.57 -7.04 -1.93
N ARG A 51 -11.91 -7.02 -1.98
CA ARG A 51 -12.63 -6.33 -3.07
C ARG A 51 -12.53 -4.81 -2.96
N GLY A 52 -12.60 -4.27 -1.73
CA GLY A 52 -12.43 -2.84 -1.49
C GLY A 52 -11.01 -2.36 -1.81
N LEU A 53 -10.00 -3.19 -1.53
CA LEU A 53 -8.61 -2.91 -1.88
C LEU A 53 -8.40 -2.91 -3.39
N VAL A 54 -8.86 -3.96 -4.09
CA VAL A 54 -8.77 -4.03 -5.56
C VAL A 54 -9.48 -2.84 -6.20
N LEU A 55 -10.66 -2.45 -5.70
CA LEU A 55 -11.37 -1.28 -6.21
C LEU A 55 -10.56 0.01 -6.00
N ALA A 56 -9.97 0.21 -4.81
CA ALA A 56 -9.16 1.37 -4.52
C ALA A 56 -7.92 1.45 -5.41
N GLU A 57 -7.21 0.33 -5.61
CA GLU A 57 -6.07 0.23 -6.51
C GLU A 57 -6.46 0.54 -7.96
N VAL A 58 -7.56 -0.06 -8.45
CA VAL A 58 -8.04 0.15 -9.82
C VAL A 58 -8.42 1.61 -10.05
N LEU A 59 -9.09 2.25 -9.09
CA LEU A 59 -9.42 3.68 -9.18
C LEU A 59 -8.18 4.56 -9.20
N TRP A 60 -7.20 4.30 -8.34
CA TRP A 60 -5.96 5.08 -8.28
C TRP A 60 -5.07 4.87 -9.50
N ILE A 61 -4.78 3.62 -9.85
CA ILE A 61 -3.99 3.28 -11.04
C ILE A 61 -4.70 3.78 -12.30
N GLY A 62 -6.02 3.59 -12.39
CA GLY A 62 -6.83 4.09 -13.50
C GLY A 62 -6.76 5.61 -13.64
N PHE A 63 -6.86 6.36 -12.54
CA PHE A 63 -6.72 7.81 -12.55
C PHE A 63 -5.32 8.26 -12.99
N ILE A 64 -4.27 7.67 -12.43
CA ILE A 64 -2.87 7.98 -12.80
C ILE A 64 -2.64 7.67 -14.28
N SER A 65 -3.14 6.53 -14.75
CA SER A 65 -3.02 6.09 -16.15
C SER A 65 -3.75 7.07 -17.09
N ALA A 66 -4.97 7.47 -16.75
CA ALA A 66 -5.75 8.43 -17.53
C ALA A 66 -5.01 9.77 -17.65
N VAL A 67 -4.51 10.32 -16.55
CA VAL A 67 -3.72 11.56 -16.55
C VAL A 67 -2.48 11.40 -17.41
N PHE A 68 -1.74 10.30 -17.27
CA PHE A 68 -0.53 10.04 -18.06
C PHE A 68 -0.85 9.99 -19.56
N PHE A 69 -1.76 9.13 -20.00
CA PHE A 69 -2.05 8.94 -21.43
C PHE A 69 -2.69 10.16 -22.09
N LEU A 70 -3.50 10.94 -21.36
CA LEU A 70 -4.08 12.19 -21.86
C LEU A 70 -3.05 13.31 -22.03
N THR A 71 -1.99 13.33 -21.22
CA THR A 71 -1.05 14.46 -21.18
C THR A 71 0.29 14.18 -21.86
N PHE A 72 0.76 12.93 -21.93
CA PHE A 72 2.09 12.61 -22.49
C PHE A 72 2.20 12.91 -23.99
N THR A 73 1.09 12.90 -24.73
CA THR A 73 1.05 13.22 -26.17
C THR A 73 1.27 14.69 -26.46
N HIS A 74 1.11 15.56 -25.45
CA HIS A 74 1.20 17.01 -25.59
C HIS A 74 2.52 17.54 -25.01
N PRO A 75 3.46 18.01 -25.85
CA PRO A 75 4.81 18.39 -25.41
C PRO A 75 4.86 19.46 -24.31
N VAL A 76 3.87 20.36 -24.31
CA VAL A 76 3.71 21.47 -23.35
C VAL A 76 3.57 20.97 -21.91
N TRP A 77 3.01 19.77 -21.72
CA TRP A 77 2.77 19.18 -20.40
C TRP A 77 3.90 18.29 -19.91
N ASN A 78 4.91 17.99 -20.73
CA ASN A 78 5.95 17.01 -20.38
C ASN A 78 6.73 17.38 -19.11
N VAL A 79 7.03 18.66 -18.90
CA VAL A 79 7.73 19.11 -17.69
C VAL A 79 6.83 18.98 -16.46
N ALA A 80 5.57 19.39 -16.56
CA ALA A 80 4.59 19.25 -15.49
C ALA A 80 4.34 17.78 -15.14
N LEU A 81 4.21 16.92 -16.14
CA LEU A 81 4.03 15.48 -15.99
C LEU A 81 5.26 14.84 -15.34
N LEU A 82 6.47 15.25 -15.73
CA LEU A 82 7.71 14.78 -15.11
C LEU A 82 7.76 15.13 -13.62
N VAL A 83 7.47 16.39 -13.27
CA VAL A 83 7.42 16.84 -11.87
C VAL A 83 6.37 16.06 -11.09
N LEU A 84 5.17 15.90 -11.65
CA LEU A 84 4.08 15.17 -11.01
C LEU A 84 4.46 13.70 -10.75
N LEU A 85 5.07 13.02 -11.73
CA LEU A 85 5.53 11.64 -11.59
C LEU A 85 6.66 11.52 -10.55
N CYS A 86 7.63 12.44 -10.55
CA CYS A 86 8.69 12.46 -9.55
C CYS A 86 8.13 12.64 -8.14
N VAL A 87 7.24 13.62 -7.94
CA VAL A 87 6.59 13.85 -6.64
C VAL A 87 5.77 12.62 -6.25
N GLY A 88 5.00 12.05 -7.18
CA GLY A 88 4.20 10.85 -6.96
C GLY A 88 5.05 9.67 -6.50
N VAL A 89 6.16 9.39 -7.18
CA VAL A 89 7.09 8.31 -6.81
C VAL A 89 7.64 8.53 -5.40
N LEU A 90 8.09 9.73 -5.06
CA LEU A 90 8.62 10.03 -3.71
C LEU A 90 7.57 9.85 -2.61
N VAL A 91 6.34 10.32 -2.86
CA VAL A 91 5.22 10.18 -1.92
C VAL A 91 4.88 8.71 -1.73
N PHE A 92 4.67 7.96 -2.81
CA PHE A 92 4.34 6.52 -2.74
C PHE A 92 5.47 5.69 -2.14
N LEU A 93 6.73 6.01 -2.43
CA LEU A 93 7.88 5.35 -1.80
C LEU A 93 7.84 5.53 -0.28
N ARG A 94 7.51 6.73 0.20
CA ARG A 94 7.36 7.01 1.64
C ARG A 94 6.21 6.22 2.26
N VAL A 95 5.06 6.16 1.58
CA VAL A 95 3.88 5.40 2.04
C VAL A 95 4.22 3.92 2.14
N VAL A 96 4.73 3.31 1.06
CA VAL A 96 5.12 1.89 1.02
C VAL A 96 6.16 1.57 2.09
N SER A 97 7.18 2.43 2.25
CA SER A 97 8.21 2.25 3.29
C SER A 97 7.62 2.31 4.71
N GLY A 98 6.66 3.21 4.93
CA GLY A 98 5.93 3.32 6.21
C GLY A 98 5.09 2.07 6.49
N ASN A 99 4.34 1.61 5.49
CA ASN A 99 3.51 0.41 5.59
C ASN A 99 4.34 -0.85 5.82
N PHE A 100 5.48 -0.99 5.14
CA PHE A 100 6.39 -2.13 5.33
C PHE A 100 7.01 -2.15 6.73
N ARG A 101 7.41 -0.99 7.26
CA ARG A 101 7.91 -0.86 8.64
C ARG A 101 6.82 -1.21 9.67
N ALA A 102 5.60 -0.73 9.45
CA ALA A 102 4.47 -1.08 10.31
C ALA A 102 4.23 -2.60 10.32
N TRP A 103 4.24 -3.23 9.13
CA TRP A 103 4.11 -4.68 9.00
C TRP A 103 5.21 -5.44 9.77
N GLN A 104 6.48 -5.07 9.60
CA GLN A 104 7.59 -5.70 10.33
C GLN A 104 7.41 -5.60 11.86
N SER A 105 6.95 -4.43 12.34
CA SER A 105 6.74 -4.22 13.78
C SER A 105 5.59 -5.06 14.35
N ILE A 106 4.55 -5.32 13.57
CA ILE A 106 3.42 -6.17 13.97
C ILE A 106 3.88 -7.62 14.06
N ARG A 107 4.60 -8.10 13.04
CA ARG A 107 5.10 -9.47 12.98
C ARG A 107 6.06 -9.80 14.12
N GLN A 108 6.99 -8.90 14.44
CA GLN A 108 7.90 -9.07 15.59
C GLN A 108 7.15 -9.18 16.92
N ARG A 109 6.06 -8.42 17.10
CA ARG A 109 5.22 -8.49 18.31
C ARG A 109 4.47 -9.82 18.41
N GLU A 110 3.95 -10.32 17.30
CA GLU A 110 3.26 -11.62 17.25
C GLU A 110 4.21 -12.78 17.58
N GLU A 111 5.43 -12.78 17.03
CA GLU A 111 6.46 -13.78 17.32
C GLU A 111 6.89 -13.75 18.80
N LEU A 112 7.03 -12.56 19.40
CA LEU A 112 7.34 -12.40 20.83
C LEU A 112 6.21 -12.89 21.74
N LEU A 113 4.94 -12.66 21.37
CA LEU A 113 3.79 -13.14 22.14
C LEU A 113 3.65 -14.66 22.05
N ALA A 114 3.84 -15.25 20.87
CA ALA A 114 3.83 -16.70 20.69
C ALA A 114 4.95 -17.39 21.49
N GLY A 115 6.16 -16.80 21.50
CA GLY A 115 7.26 -17.31 22.32
C GLY A 115 7.02 -17.21 23.83
N LYS A 116 6.29 -16.19 24.29
CA LYS A 116 5.88 -16.09 25.70
C LYS A 116 4.84 -17.15 26.08
N GLN A 117 3.83 -17.38 25.23
CA GLN A 117 2.81 -18.41 25.48
C GLN A 117 3.40 -19.81 25.55
N GLN A 118 4.31 -20.16 24.63
CA GLN A 118 5.02 -21.45 24.70
C GLN A 118 5.85 -21.62 25.97
N LYS A 119 6.44 -20.53 26.47
CA LYS A 119 7.21 -20.58 27.72
C LYS A 119 6.31 -20.77 28.94
N GLU A 120 5.16 -20.10 29.00
CA GLU A 120 4.17 -20.29 30.07
C GLU A 120 3.56 -21.71 30.06
N GLU A 121 3.23 -22.26 28.89
CA GLU A 121 2.72 -23.63 28.78
C GLU A 121 3.74 -24.69 29.19
N ALA A 122 5.03 -24.48 28.88
CA ALA A 122 6.12 -25.35 29.31
C ALA A 122 6.34 -25.32 30.84
N ASP A 123 6.24 -24.15 31.48
CA ASP A 123 6.37 -24.03 32.94
C ASP A 123 5.19 -24.69 33.68
N VAL A 124 3.97 -24.60 33.14
CA VAL A 124 2.77 -25.20 33.75
C VAL A 124 2.73 -26.72 33.57
N GLY A 125 3.30 -27.27 32.49
CA GLY A 125 3.36 -28.72 32.24
C GLY A 125 4.43 -29.48 33.05
N HIS A 126 5.32 -28.76 33.74
CA HIS A 126 6.39 -29.33 34.57
C HIS A 126 6.15 -29.20 36.08
N ALA A 127 5.00 -28.64 36.50
CA ALA A 127 4.53 -28.56 37.88
C ALA A 127 3.56 -29.70 38.21
#